data_AF-A0A097IJP0-F1
#
_entry.id   AF-A0A097IJP0-F1
#
_cell.length_a   1.000
_cell.length_b   1.000
_cell.length_c   1.000
_cell.angle_alpha   90.00
_cell.angle_beta   90.00
_cell.angle_gamma   90.00
#
_symmetry.space_group_name_H-M   'P 1'
#
loop_
_entity.id
_entity.type
_entity.pdbx_description
1 polymer ?
#
loop_
_entity_poly.entity_id
_entity_poly.type
_entity_poly.pdbx_seq_one_letter_code
_entity_poly.pdbx_strand_id
1 'polypeptide(L)'
;MIIESVVDDGTGAAQARISQLLAEHPGAQWYRPAACPSLRGSINGQSIYPVVVDYGRDFDRLCADFYAAGADPSYRNARILNNVSEAQSPC
;
A
#
# COMPACT_ATOMS: atom_id res chain seq x y z
N MET A 1 -0.76 4.81 -4.55
CA MET A 1 0.56 4.15 -4.41
C MET A 1 0.63 3.50 -3.04
N ILE A 2 0.99 2.22 -2.96
CA ILE A 2 1.33 1.55 -1.70
C ILE A 2 2.71 2.03 -1.26
N ILE A 3 2.78 2.55 -0.03
CA ILE A 3 4.01 2.99 0.64
C ILE A 3 4.68 1.82 1.35
N GLU A 4 3.88 1.00 2.04
CA GLU A 4 4.33 -0.20 2.74
C GLU A 4 3.16 -1.18 2.88
N SER A 5 3.46 -2.49 2.84
CA SER A 5 2.50 -3.55 3.17
C SER A 5 2.87 -4.11 4.54
N VAL A 6 2.26 -3.58 5.60
CA VAL A 6 2.60 -3.96 6.98
C VAL A 6 2.01 -5.35 7.27
N VAL A 7 2.86 -6.29 7.66
CA VAL A 7 2.46 -7.64 8.06
C VAL A 7 2.20 -7.65 9.56
N ASP A 8 1.04 -8.14 9.97
CA ASP A 8 0.71 -8.35 11.37
C ASP A 8 1.14 -9.74 11.82
N ASP A 9 2.13 -9.76 12.70
CA ASP A 9 2.67 -10.97 13.34
C ASP A 9 1.96 -11.33 14.64
N GLY A 10 0.92 -10.58 15.04
CA GLY A 10 0.13 -10.80 16.25
C GLY A 10 0.76 -10.22 17.52
N THR A 11 1.89 -9.52 17.42
CA THR A 11 2.57 -8.89 18.58
C THR A 11 2.05 -7.49 18.91
N GLY A 12 1.23 -6.91 18.04
CA GLY A 12 0.78 -5.52 18.10
C GLY A 12 1.74 -4.51 17.45
N ALA A 13 2.92 -4.94 16.99
CA ALA A 13 3.89 -4.09 16.30
C ALA A 13 3.33 -3.47 15.01
N ALA A 14 2.44 -4.17 14.30
CA ALA A 14 1.82 -3.67 13.07
C ALA A 14 1.03 -2.36 13.30
N GLN A 15 0.29 -2.25 14.39
CA GLN A 15 -0.51 -1.05 14.68
C GLN A 15 0.39 0.16 14.98
N ALA A 16 1.49 -0.06 15.70
CA ALA A 16 2.50 0.97 15.93
C ALA A 16 3.16 1.41 14.61
N ARG A 17 3.52 0.46 13.74
CA ARG A 17 4.13 0.75 12.43
C ARG A 17 3.19 1.52 11.51
N ILE A 18 1.92 1.14 11.43
CA ILE A 18 0.90 1.87 10.66
C ILE A 18 0.80 3.31 11.17
N SER A 19 0.72 3.51 12.49
CA SER A 19 0.61 4.85 13.09
C SER A 19 1.82 5.72 12.76
N GLN A 20 3.03 5.14 12.81
CA GLN A 20 4.26 5.81 12.39
C GLN A 20 4.22 6.22 10.91
N LEU A 21 3.83 5.31 10.02
CA LEU A 21 3.75 5.58 8.57
C LEU A 21 2.76 6.71 8.24
N LEU A 22 1.63 6.79 8.96
CA LEU A 22 0.66 7.87 8.77
C LEU A 22 1.21 9.23 9.21
N ALA A 23 2.10 9.26 10.21
CA ALA A 23 2.77 10.48 10.66
C ALA A 23 3.90 10.90 9.69
N GLU A 24 4.65 9.94 9.15
CA GLU A 24 5.73 10.16 8.18
C GLU A 24 5.22 10.57 6.79
N HIS A 25 3.99 10.19 6.45
CA HIS A 25 3.38 10.45 5.15
C HIS A 25 2.01 11.13 5.29
N PRO A 26 1.97 12.47 5.48
CA PRO A 26 0.72 13.21 5.54
C PRO A 26 -0.17 12.96 4.31
N GLY A 27 -1.43 12.61 4.55
CA GLY A 27 -2.39 12.23 3.49
C GLY A 27 -2.37 10.75 3.10
N ALA A 28 -1.47 9.94 3.69
CA ALA A 28 -1.58 8.50 3.60
C ALA A 28 -2.79 7.97 4.39
N GLN A 29 -3.32 6.84 3.94
CA GLN A 29 -4.37 6.08 4.59
C GLN A 29 -3.99 4.60 4.58
N TRP A 30 -4.65 3.79 5.40
CA TRP A 30 -4.44 2.34 5.40
C TRP A 30 -5.76 1.62 5.14
N TYR A 31 -5.67 0.41 4.58
CA TYR A 31 -6.83 -0.44 4.38
C TYR A 31 -6.76 -1.70 5.21
N ARG A 32 -7.92 -2.24 5.55
CA ARG A 32 -8.02 -3.57 6.14
C ARG A 32 -7.51 -4.65 5.16
N PRO A 33 -7.07 -5.80 5.68
CA PRO A 33 -6.78 -6.98 4.88
C PRO A 33 -7.90 -7.27 3.88
N ALA A 34 -7.53 -7.47 2.62
CA ALA A 34 -8.47 -7.77 1.53
C ALA A 34 -9.60 -6.75 1.34
N ALA A 35 -9.39 -5.47 1.70
CA ALA A 35 -10.39 -4.42 1.49
C ALA A 35 -10.81 -4.26 0.01
N CYS A 36 -9.92 -4.58 -0.93
CA CYS A 36 -10.29 -4.80 -2.33
C CYS A 36 -9.46 -5.95 -2.96
N PRO A 37 -9.99 -6.65 -3.98
CA PRO A 37 -9.33 -7.77 -4.65
C PRO A 37 -7.90 -7.51 -5.15
N SER A 38 -7.63 -6.27 -5.55
CA SER A 38 -6.30 -5.83 -6.00
C SER A 38 -5.28 -5.71 -4.86
N LEU A 39 -5.70 -5.75 -3.58
CA LEU A 39 -4.81 -5.73 -2.40
C LEU A 39 -4.66 -7.14 -1.82
N ARG A 40 -3.43 -7.50 -1.44
CA ARG A 40 -3.17 -8.78 -0.77
C ARG A 40 -3.71 -8.71 0.66
N GLY A 41 -4.54 -9.69 1.05
CA GLY A 41 -5.08 -9.78 2.41
C GLY A 41 -4.16 -10.48 3.40
N SER A 42 -3.35 -11.43 2.95
CA SER A 42 -2.49 -12.20 3.84
C SER A 42 -1.27 -12.80 3.14
N ILE A 43 -0.27 -13.16 3.94
CA ILE A 43 0.89 -13.98 3.54
C ILE A 43 1.18 -14.96 4.68
N ASN A 44 1.31 -16.25 4.38
CA ASN A 44 1.60 -17.30 5.38
C ASN A 44 0.66 -17.27 6.61
N GLY A 45 -0.61 -16.91 6.43
CA GLY A 45 -1.59 -16.80 7.51
C GLY A 45 -1.57 -15.49 8.31
N GLN A 46 -0.59 -14.61 8.07
CA GLN A 46 -0.49 -13.28 8.67
C GLN A 46 -1.28 -12.25 7.86
N SER A 47 -1.96 -11.34 8.53
CA SER A 47 -2.75 -10.28 7.89
C SER A 47 -1.85 -9.20 7.30
N ILE A 48 -2.21 -8.66 6.14
CA ILE A 48 -1.49 -7.55 5.50
C ILE A 48 -2.35 -6.29 5.52
N TYR A 49 -1.78 -5.22 6.03
CA TYR A 49 -2.37 -3.88 6.10
C TYR A 49 -1.58 -2.95 5.18
N PRO A 50 -2.08 -2.68 3.96
CA PRO A 50 -1.41 -1.75 3.06
C PRO A 50 -1.63 -0.31 3.53
N VAL A 51 -0.54 0.45 3.63
CA VAL A 51 -0.55 1.91 3.78
C VAL A 51 -0.31 2.52 2.41
N VAL A 52 -1.19 3.42 2.00
CA VAL A 52 -1.20 4.02 0.66
C VAL A 52 -1.28 5.53 0.72
N VAL A 53 -0.75 6.18 -0.30
CA VAL A 53 -1.16 7.54 -0.70
C VAL A 53 -2.10 7.40 -1.89
N ASP A 54 -3.28 7.99 -1.80
CA ASP A 54 -4.29 7.96 -2.86
C ASP A 54 -4.13 9.17 -3.78
N TYR A 55 -4.00 8.91 -5.07
CA TYR A 55 -3.85 9.91 -6.13
C TYR A 55 -5.15 10.09 -6.93
N GLY A 56 -6.22 9.37 -6.56
CA GLY A 56 -7.45 9.29 -7.33
C GLY A 56 -7.18 8.75 -8.74
N ARG A 57 -7.39 9.61 -9.75
CA ARG A 57 -7.15 9.29 -11.17
C ARG A 57 -5.94 10.01 -11.76
N ASP A 58 -5.14 10.67 -10.94
CA ASP A 58 -3.92 11.35 -11.36
C ASP A 58 -2.76 10.34 -11.48
N PHE A 59 -2.80 9.55 -12.56
CA PHE A 59 -1.81 8.51 -12.81
C PHE A 59 -0.44 9.09 -13.16
N ASP A 60 -0.39 10.24 -13.84
CA ASP A 60 0.86 10.90 -14.19
C ASP A 60 1.64 11.28 -12.92
N ARG A 61 0.97 11.89 -11.94
CA ARG A 61 1.60 12.22 -10.65
C ARG A 61 1.98 10.98 -9.85
N LEU A 62 1.11 9.97 -9.82
CA LEU A 62 1.42 8.69 -9.16
C LEU A 62 2.71 8.08 -9.74
N CYS A 63 2.84 8.04 -11.06
CA CYS A 63 4.03 7.47 -11.71
C CYS A 63 5.27 8.32 -11.49
N ALA A 64 5.17 9.65 -11.58
CA ALA A 64 6.27 10.55 -11.28
C ALA A 64 6.78 10.34 -9.85
N ASP A 65 5.88 10.30 -8.85
CA ASP A 65 6.24 10.10 -7.44
C ASP A 65 6.79 8.68 -7.19
N PHE A 66 6.26 7.66 -7.88
CA PHE A 66 6.76 6.29 -7.81
C PHE A 66 8.21 6.16 -8.30
N TYR A 67 8.52 6.73 -9.48
CA TYR A 67 9.88 6.71 -10.02
C TYR A 67 10.83 7.60 -9.22
N ALA A 68 10.38 8.76 -8.75
CA ALA A 68 11.18 9.63 -7.89
C ALA A 68 11.54 8.96 -6.55
N ALA A 69 10.65 8.12 -6.02
CA ALA A 69 10.89 7.34 -4.81
C ALA A 69 11.80 6.10 -5.04
N GLY A 70 12.40 5.96 -6.22
CA GLY A 70 13.34 4.89 -6.56
C GLY A 70 12.73 3.66 -7.24
N ALA A 71 11.41 3.67 -7.49
CA ALA A 71 10.67 2.60 -8.18
C ALA A 71 11.03 1.16 -7.75
N ASP A 72 11.33 0.92 -6.47
CA ASP A 72 11.56 -0.44 -5.98
C ASP A 72 10.21 -1.14 -5.72
N PRO A 73 9.79 -2.08 -6.59
CA PRO A 73 8.52 -2.80 -6.45
C PRO A 73 8.47 -3.68 -5.19
N SER A 74 9.62 -3.92 -4.54
CA SER A 74 9.72 -4.69 -3.30
C SER A 74 9.20 -3.91 -2.09
N TYR A 75 9.26 -2.57 -2.13
CA TYR A 75 8.87 -1.70 -1.01
C TYR A 75 7.68 -0.80 -1.36
N ARG A 76 7.62 -0.27 -2.59
CA ARG A 76 6.56 0.63 -3.05
C ARG A 76 5.90 0.04 -4.27
N ASN A 77 4.60 0.23 -4.42
CA ASN A 77 3.90 -0.20 -5.62
C ASN A 77 2.91 0.86 -6.08
N ALA A 78 3.13 1.42 -7.26
CA ALA A 78 2.08 2.05 -8.03
C ALA A 78 1.02 0.99 -8.32
N ARG A 79 -0.24 1.24 -7.93
CA ARG A 79 -1.28 0.21 -8.00
C ARG A 79 -2.63 0.84 -8.24
N ILE A 80 -3.37 0.25 -9.18
CA ILE A 80 -4.78 0.53 -9.39
C ILE A 80 -5.56 -0.23 -8.32
N LEU A 81 -6.26 0.51 -7.45
CA LEU A 81 -7.14 -0.08 -6.43
C LEU A 81 -8.52 -0.29 -7.05
N ASN A 82 -8.82 -1.53 -7.42
CA ASN A 82 -10.08 -1.91 -8.05
C ASN A 82 -10.54 -3.32 -7.59
N ASN A 83 -11.65 -3.77 -8.20
CA ASN A 83 -12.29 -5.05 -7.89
C ASN A 83 -11.81 -6.21 -8.77
N VAL A 84 -10.72 -6.06 -9.53
CA VAL A 84 -10.08 -7.21 -10.19
C VAL A 84 -9.03 -7.80 -9.27
N SER A 85 -8.92 -9.13 -9.25
CA SER A 85 -7.97 -9.87 -8.41
C SER A 85 -6.53 -9.83 -8.93
N GLU A 86 -6.23 -8.92 -9.85
CA GLU A 86 -4.93 -8.78 -10.48
C GLU A 86 -4.23 -7.51 -9.96
N ALA A 87 -2.95 -7.64 -9.65
CA ALA A 87 -2.11 -6.51 -9.30
C ALA A 87 -1.74 -5.74 -10.58
N GLN A 88 -2.44 -4.64 -10.86
CA GLN A 88 -2.15 -3.77 -12.00
C GLN A 88 -1.48 -2.48 -11.51
N SER A 89 -0.39 -2.11 -12.18
CA SER A 89 0.25 -0.82 -12.02
C SER A 89 -0.08 0.04 -13.25
N PRO A 90 -0.44 1.33 -13.08
CA PRO A 90 -0.60 2.26 -14.19
C PRO A 90 0.76 2.84 -14.68
N CYS A 91 1.85 2.42 -14.03
CA CYS A 91 3.26 2.67 -14.33
C CYS A 91 3.97 1.32 -14.54
#